data_AF-Q9C680-F1
#
_entry.id   AF-Q9C680-F1
#
_cell.length_a   1.000
_cell.length_b   1.000
_cell.length_c   1.000
_cell.angle_alpha   90.00
_cell.angle_beta   90.00
_cell.angle_gamma   90.00
#
_symmetry.space_group_name_H-M   'P 1'
#
loop_
_entity.id
_entity.type
_entity.pdbx_description
1 polymer ?
#
loop_
_entity_poly.entity_id
_entity_poly.type
_entity_poly.pdbx_seq_one_letter_code
_entity_poly.pdbx_strand_id
1 'polypeptide(L)'
;MERLNELCDIIEQNPKQFLDKLPWICQQCPQSKLLRAESPRFSQSHLNAILAVTRILSKIVDTTDENAKFVVLDFLQTVPKSFHRSFWPYSLSLESISAFYCSFLGYVSCLSQLMVEGYLLRAAQRSDIFAHTLIWHLQGESVEEIVKDGAFDKNASFQEILSDVRQHIVDGFTPKALNFFSREFDFFEKVTSISGALLPLPKEERVAGIRRELEKIKMQGEDLYLPTAPNKLVRVIQVDSGIPLQSAAKVPIMITFNVVDLDGDHNDVKPQACIFKVGDDCRQDVLALQVISLLGDIFQAVGLNLYLFPYGVLPTVVPNTRSRSQMGETTDGGLYEIFQQNYGLVGSTTFETARANFLISSAGYAVASLLLQPKDRHNGNLLFDDVGRLVHIDFGFILETSPGGNMRFENAHFKLSHEMTQLLDPSGVMKSKTWHQFVSLCVKGYLAARRYMDEIISTVQMMLESGLPCFSRGDPIGNLRKRFHPEMSEREAALFMINVCTDAYNKWTTAGYDLIQYLQQGVEK
;
A
#
# COMPACT_ATOMS: atom_id res chain seq x y z
N MET A 1 41.72 5.50 -15.35
CA MET A 1 40.49 6.03 -15.95
C MET A 1 40.60 5.96 -17.46
N GLU A 2 41.55 6.68 -18.08
CA GLU A 2 41.74 6.71 -19.54
C GLU A 2 41.66 5.35 -20.25
N ARG A 3 42.52 4.36 -19.95
CA ARG A 3 42.48 3.07 -20.70
C ARG A 3 41.17 2.29 -20.63
N LEU A 4 40.42 2.44 -19.54
CA LEU A 4 39.15 1.72 -19.38
C LEU A 4 37.98 2.58 -19.87
N ASN A 5 38.07 3.90 -19.77
CA ASN A 5 37.21 4.83 -20.50
C ASN A 5 37.38 4.63 -22.01
N GLU A 6 38.61 4.54 -22.51
CA GLU A 6 38.94 4.20 -23.90
C GLU A 6 38.35 2.84 -24.28
N LEU A 7 38.53 1.79 -23.45
CA LEU A 7 37.87 0.51 -23.70
C LEU A 7 36.33 0.67 -23.78
N CYS A 8 35.75 1.45 -22.87
CA CYS A 8 34.33 1.75 -22.83
C CYS A 8 33.86 2.61 -24.01
N ASP A 9 34.68 3.52 -24.53
CA ASP A 9 34.41 4.37 -25.68
C ASP A 9 34.58 3.59 -27.00
N ILE A 10 35.50 2.62 -27.03
CA ILE A 10 35.60 1.65 -28.13
C ILE A 10 34.39 0.70 -28.10
N ILE A 11 33.94 0.28 -26.91
CA ILE A 11 32.69 -0.48 -26.73
C ILE A 11 31.50 0.31 -27.29
N GLU A 12 31.44 1.63 -27.05
CA GLU A 12 30.36 2.48 -27.58
C GLU A 12 30.29 2.47 -29.11
N GLN A 13 31.44 2.42 -29.79
CA GLN A 13 31.48 2.37 -31.25
C GLN A 13 31.03 1.00 -31.80
N ASN A 14 31.23 -0.09 -31.06
CA ASN A 14 30.99 -1.46 -31.55
C ASN A 14 30.49 -2.44 -30.46
N PRO A 15 29.32 -2.24 -29.85
CA PRO A 15 28.88 -3.03 -28.69
C PRO A 15 28.82 -4.55 -28.97
N LYS A 16 28.41 -4.95 -30.19
CA LYS A 16 28.31 -6.36 -30.60
C LYS A 16 29.64 -7.12 -30.56
N GLN A 17 30.78 -6.46 -30.80
CA GLN A 17 32.09 -7.11 -30.82
C GLN A 17 32.61 -7.45 -29.40
N PHE A 18 32.04 -6.83 -28.37
CA PHE A 18 32.47 -7.03 -26.98
C PHE A 18 31.61 -8.04 -26.23
N LEU A 19 30.52 -8.54 -26.84
CA LEU A 19 29.64 -9.53 -26.22
C LEU A 19 30.40 -10.81 -25.83
N ASP A 20 31.27 -11.31 -26.72
CA ASP A 20 32.10 -12.50 -26.47
C ASP A 20 33.11 -12.30 -25.32
N LYS A 21 33.42 -11.05 -24.98
CA LYS A 21 34.33 -10.70 -23.87
C LYS A 21 33.59 -10.50 -22.56
N LEU A 22 32.26 -10.39 -22.56
CA LEU A 22 31.46 -10.13 -21.37
C LEU A 22 31.73 -11.16 -20.25
N PRO A 23 31.80 -12.48 -20.51
CA PRO A 23 32.14 -13.46 -19.47
C PRO A 23 33.50 -13.22 -18.83
N TRP A 24 34.51 -12.79 -19.61
CA TRP A 24 35.84 -12.47 -19.10
C TRP A 24 35.85 -11.19 -18.26
N ILE A 25 35.12 -10.15 -18.69
CA ILE A 25 35.00 -8.91 -17.91
C ILE A 25 34.28 -9.20 -16.58
N CYS A 26 33.23 -10.02 -16.58
CA CYS A 26 32.53 -10.44 -15.37
C CYS A 26 33.44 -11.15 -14.36
N GLN A 27 34.48 -11.87 -14.79
CA GLN A 27 35.48 -12.45 -13.89
C GLN A 27 36.37 -11.41 -13.20
N GLN A 28 36.50 -10.21 -13.78
CA GLN A 28 37.25 -9.09 -13.19
C GLN A 28 36.40 -8.26 -12.22
N CYS A 29 35.09 -8.49 -12.20
CA CYS A 29 34.20 -7.86 -11.23
C CYS A 29 34.41 -8.43 -9.83
N PRO A 30 33.99 -7.71 -8.78
CA PRO A 30 34.08 -8.22 -7.42
C PRO A 30 33.41 -9.58 -7.25
N GLN A 31 34.15 -10.52 -6.67
CA GLN A 31 33.60 -11.84 -6.34
C GLN A 31 32.59 -11.75 -5.19
N SER A 32 31.64 -12.70 -5.15
CA SER A 32 30.55 -12.75 -4.15
C SER A 32 31.05 -12.67 -2.71
N LYS A 33 32.21 -13.28 -2.40
CA LYS A 33 32.83 -13.21 -1.06
C LYS A 33 33.19 -11.78 -0.65
N LEU A 34 33.71 -10.97 -1.58
CA LEU A 34 34.05 -9.58 -1.32
C LEU A 34 32.79 -8.73 -1.17
N LEU A 35 31.79 -8.93 -2.03
CA LEU A 35 30.51 -8.20 -1.99
C LEU A 35 29.76 -8.41 -0.66
N ARG A 36 29.86 -9.62 -0.09
CA ARG A 36 29.24 -9.99 1.19
C ARG A 36 30.01 -9.55 2.43
N ALA A 37 31.25 -9.07 2.29
CA ALA A 37 32.02 -8.59 3.44
C ALA A 37 31.31 -7.40 4.11
N GLU A 38 31.46 -7.25 5.43
CA GLU A 38 30.87 -6.13 6.17
C GLU A 38 31.48 -4.78 5.75
N SER A 39 32.80 -4.75 5.61
CA SER A 39 33.57 -3.58 5.14
C SER A 39 34.40 -3.96 3.90
N PRO A 40 33.76 -4.12 2.73
CA PRO A 40 34.49 -4.44 1.51
C PRO A 40 35.37 -3.25 1.11
N ARG A 41 36.51 -3.53 0.47
CA ARG A 41 37.28 -2.51 -0.26
C ARG A 41 37.43 -2.95 -1.71
N PHE A 42 36.90 -2.17 -2.63
CA PHE A 42 37.02 -2.46 -4.05
C PHE A 42 38.28 -1.80 -4.62
N SER A 43 38.94 -2.50 -5.54
CA SER A 43 40.07 -1.96 -6.29
C SER A 43 39.56 -1.07 -7.42
N GLN A 44 40.45 -0.26 -8.00
CA GLN A 44 40.07 0.49 -9.20
C GLN A 44 39.65 -0.43 -10.35
N SER A 45 40.30 -1.60 -10.46
CA SER A 45 39.97 -2.61 -11.47
C SER A 45 38.55 -3.16 -11.28
N HIS A 46 38.14 -3.41 -10.04
CA HIS A 46 36.79 -3.86 -9.72
C HIS A 46 35.72 -2.85 -10.16
N LEU A 47 35.90 -1.59 -9.78
CA LEU A 47 34.95 -0.51 -10.10
C LEU A 47 34.85 -0.31 -11.62
N ASN A 48 36.01 -0.31 -12.28
CA ASN A 48 36.10 -0.22 -13.72
C ASN A 48 35.41 -1.41 -14.43
N ALA A 49 35.65 -2.65 -13.99
CA ALA A 49 35.03 -3.83 -14.57
C ALA A 49 33.50 -3.78 -14.41
N ILE A 50 33.01 -3.37 -13.24
CA ILE A 50 31.57 -3.16 -13.01
C ILE A 50 31.01 -2.11 -13.97
N LEU A 51 31.64 -0.93 -14.08
CA LEU A 51 31.19 0.10 -15.04
C LEU A 51 31.18 -0.43 -16.48
N ALA A 52 32.18 -1.21 -16.88
CA ALA A 52 32.24 -1.79 -18.22
C ALA A 52 31.10 -2.78 -18.46
N VAL A 53 30.84 -3.70 -17.53
CA VAL A 53 29.71 -4.64 -17.61
C VAL A 53 28.39 -3.87 -17.69
N THR A 54 28.15 -2.92 -16.78
CA THR A 54 26.91 -2.12 -16.76
C THR A 54 26.74 -1.31 -18.05
N ARG A 55 27.81 -0.70 -18.58
CA ARG A 55 27.76 0.04 -19.86
C ARG A 55 27.47 -0.89 -21.03
N ILE A 56 28.12 -2.06 -21.13
CA ILE A 56 27.86 -3.05 -22.20
C ILE A 56 26.40 -3.47 -22.17
N LEU A 57 25.90 -3.90 -21.00
CA LEU A 57 24.51 -4.30 -20.85
C LEU A 57 23.57 -3.15 -21.24
N SER A 58 23.85 -1.90 -20.84
CA SER A 58 22.96 -0.75 -21.09
C SER A 58 22.74 -0.43 -22.58
N LYS A 59 23.60 -0.95 -23.46
CA LYS A 59 23.52 -0.74 -24.92
C LYS A 59 22.99 -1.96 -25.67
N ILE A 60 22.91 -3.12 -25.03
CA ILE A 60 22.47 -4.36 -25.67
C ILE A 60 21.18 -4.78 -24.98
N VAL A 61 20.05 -4.44 -25.60
CA VAL A 61 18.71 -4.61 -25.03
C VAL A 61 18.34 -6.10 -24.81
N ASP A 62 18.96 -7.03 -25.55
CA ASP A 62 18.63 -8.47 -25.52
C ASP A 62 19.81 -9.36 -25.07
N THR A 63 20.55 -9.00 -24.01
CA THR A 63 21.57 -9.95 -23.50
C THR A 63 20.91 -11.10 -22.72
N THR A 64 21.11 -12.33 -23.18
CA THR A 64 20.79 -13.56 -22.42
C THR A 64 21.83 -13.90 -21.34
N ASP A 65 22.85 -13.06 -21.15
CA ASP A 65 23.90 -13.28 -20.14
C ASP A 65 23.40 -12.90 -18.74
N GLU A 66 22.69 -13.84 -18.12
CA GLU A 66 22.22 -13.73 -16.73
C GLU A 66 23.37 -13.49 -15.75
N ASN A 67 24.56 -14.03 -15.99
CA ASN A 67 25.71 -13.82 -15.10
C ASN A 67 26.16 -12.35 -15.10
N ALA A 68 26.20 -11.69 -16.24
CA ALA A 68 26.51 -10.27 -16.32
C ALA A 68 25.46 -9.40 -15.60
N LYS A 69 24.16 -9.68 -15.80
CA LYS A 69 23.08 -9.01 -15.04
C LYS A 69 23.26 -9.23 -13.53
N PHE A 70 23.60 -10.45 -13.13
CA PHE A 70 23.81 -10.80 -11.73
C PHE A 70 24.96 -10.07 -11.08
N VAL A 71 26.07 -9.90 -11.79
CA VAL A 71 27.23 -9.14 -11.31
C VAL A 71 26.87 -7.67 -11.02
N VAL A 72 26.08 -7.02 -11.88
CA VAL A 72 25.65 -5.63 -11.66
C VAL A 72 24.69 -5.54 -10.46
N LEU A 73 23.71 -6.44 -10.39
CA LEU A 73 22.75 -6.51 -9.29
C LEU A 73 23.41 -6.81 -7.94
N ASP A 74 24.38 -7.71 -7.89
CA ASP A 74 25.11 -8.03 -6.66
C ASP A 74 25.95 -6.82 -6.20
N PHE A 75 26.52 -6.05 -7.13
CA PHE A 75 27.20 -4.80 -6.81
C PHE A 75 26.24 -3.72 -6.32
N LEU A 76 25.04 -3.59 -6.91
CA LEU A 76 23.99 -2.66 -6.44
C LEU A 76 23.63 -2.89 -4.95
N GLN A 77 23.58 -4.14 -4.50
CA GLN A 77 23.33 -4.47 -3.08
C GLN A 77 24.40 -3.93 -2.13
N THR A 78 25.57 -3.53 -2.64
CA THR A 78 26.65 -2.95 -1.83
C THR A 78 26.62 -1.42 -1.76
N VAL A 79 25.70 -0.75 -2.47
CA VAL A 79 25.59 0.71 -2.50
C VAL A 79 25.44 1.32 -1.09
N PRO A 80 24.65 0.79 -0.15
CA PRO A 80 24.62 1.34 1.21
C PRO A 80 25.99 1.32 1.91
N LYS A 81 26.84 0.31 1.65
CA LYS A 81 28.20 0.20 2.20
C LYS A 81 29.17 1.20 1.55
N SER A 82 28.84 1.69 0.35
CA SER A 82 29.69 2.60 -0.42
C SER A 82 29.77 4.02 0.13
N PHE A 83 28.91 4.39 1.08
CA PHE A 83 29.02 5.65 1.80
C PHE A 83 30.21 5.70 2.79
N HIS A 84 30.89 4.57 3.02
CA HIS A 84 32.11 4.52 3.82
C HIS A 84 33.37 4.64 2.95
N ARG A 85 34.35 5.46 3.38
CA ARG A 85 35.63 5.63 2.66
C ARG A 85 36.44 4.34 2.52
N SER A 86 36.21 3.36 3.39
CA SER A 86 36.81 2.02 3.32
C SER A 86 36.40 1.24 2.06
N PHE A 87 35.22 1.54 1.51
CA PHE A 87 34.70 0.94 0.27
C PHE A 87 35.59 1.23 -0.94
N TRP A 88 36.13 2.44 -1.00
CA TRP A 88 36.80 2.98 -2.17
C TRP A 88 38.33 2.75 -2.12
N PRO A 89 39.00 2.66 -3.28
CA PRO A 89 40.44 2.77 -3.36
C PRO A 89 40.93 4.09 -2.73
N TYR A 90 42.06 4.06 -2.01
CA TYR A 90 42.64 5.27 -1.42
C TYR A 90 42.95 6.36 -2.45
N SER A 91 43.30 5.96 -3.67
CA SER A 91 43.66 6.84 -4.78
C SER A 91 42.48 7.60 -5.40
N LEU A 92 41.23 7.29 -5.05
CA LEU A 92 40.05 7.90 -5.69
C LEU A 92 39.63 9.20 -5.01
N SER A 93 39.61 10.30 -5.75
CA SER A 93 39.04 11.57 -5.28
C SER A 93 37.53 11.45 -5.07
N LEU A 94 36.95 12.35 -4.28
CA LEU A 94 35.49 12.46 -4.13
C LEU A 94 34.80 12.75 -5.48
N GLU A 95 35.44 13.56 -6.33
CA GLU A 95 34.97 13.84 -7.70
C GLU A 95 34.91 12.57 -8.54
N SER A 96 35.93 11.70 -8.45
CA SER A 96 35.95 10.42 -9.17
C SER A 96 34.86 9.47 -8.67
N ILE A 97 34.58 9.49 -7.37
CA ILE A 97 33.49 8.70 -6.76
C ILE A 97 32.12 9.22 -7.24
N SER A 98 31.92 10.53 -7.24
CA SER A 98 30.70 11.15 -7.76
C SER A 98 30.49 10.82 -9.23
N ALA A 99 31.53 10.93 -10.06
CA ALA A 99 31.50 10.55 -11.46
C ALA A 99 31.16 9.06 -11.65
N PHE A 100 31.75 8.18 -10.82
CA PHE A 100 31.41 6.76 -10.81
C PHE A 100 29.91 6.55 -10.54
N TYR A 101 29.33 7.19 -9.52
CA TYR A 101 27.89 7.07 -9.25
C TYR A 101 27.04 7.57 -10.40
N CYS A 102 27.35 8.74 -10.96
CA CYS A 102 26.60 9.30 -12.08
C CYS A 102 26.60 8.36 -13.28
N SER A 103 27.76 7.81 -13.65
CA SER A 103 27.86 6.84 -14.75
C SER A 103 27.17 5.52 -14.41
N PHE A 104 27.48 4.93 -13.27
CA PHE A 104 26.94 3.62 -12.87
C PHE A 104 25.42 3.65 -12.73
N LEU A 105 24.88 4.59 -11.96
CA LEU A 105 23.44 4.74 -11.78
C LEU A 105 22.75 5.18 -13.08
N GLY A 106 23.42 6.00 -13.89
CA GLY A 106 22.96 6.34 -15.24
C GLY A 106 22.77 5.09 -16.12
N TYR A 107 23.75 4.20 -16.18
CA TYR A 107 23.64 2.96 -16.95
C TYR A 107 22.65 1.96 -16.33
N VAL A 108 22.62 1.81 -15.01
CA VAL A 108 21.63 0.99 -14.31
C VAL A 108 20.21 1.48 -14.61
N SER A 109 19.98 2.78 -14.72
CA SER A 109 18.67 3.33 -15.08
C SER A 109 18.22 2.87 -16.47
N CYS A 110 19.14 2.75 -17.43
CA CYS A 110 18.88 2.20 -18.76
C CYS A 110 18.63 0.68 -18.74
N LEU A 111 19.20 -0.02 -17.75
CA LEU A 111 19.05 -1.46 -17.56
C LEU A 111 17.81 -1.85 -16.76
N SER A 112 17.12 -0.87 -16.18
CA SER A 112 16.05 -1.10 -15.20
C SER A 112 15.06 -2.17 -15.65
N GLN A 113 14.60 -2.15 -16.90
CA GLN A 113 13.67 -3.16 -17.43
C GLN A 113 14.20 -4.60 -17.31
N LEU A 114 15.45 -4.85 -17.71
CA LEU A 114 16.08 -6.19 -17.64
C LEU A 114 16.48 -6.59 -16.22
N MET A 115 16.83 -5.61 -15.38
CA MET A 115 17.34 -5.86 -14.03
C MET A 115 16.22 -6.08 -13.01
N VAL A 116 15.03 -5.53 -13.25
CA VAL A 116 13.89 -5.68 -12.35
C VAL A 116 13.46 -7.15 -12.28
N GLU A 117 13.26 -7.84 -13.41
CA GLU A 117 12.90 -9.27 -13.40
C GLU A 117 13.95 -10.10 -12.63
N GLY A 118 15.22 -10.00 -13.01
CA GLY A 118 16.29 -10.77 -12.35
C GLY A 118 16.49 -10.41 -10.86
N TYR A 119 16.15 -9.18 -10.45
CA TYR A 119 16.11 -8.80 -9.05
C TYR A 119 14.93 -9.44 -8.31
N LEU A 120 13.72 -9.34 -8.87
CA LEU A 120 12.49 -9.89 -8.31
C LEU A 120 12.58 -11.41 -8.17
N LEU A 121 13.05 -12.12 -9.19
CA LEU A 121 13.24 -13.58 -9.16
C LEU A 121 14.23 -14.00 -8.07
N ARG A 122 15.34 -13.26 -7.89
CA ARG A 122 16.30 -13.56 -6.82
C ARG A 122 15.82 -13.19 -5.43
N ALA A 123 15.03 -12.13 -5.29
CA ALA A 123 14.36 -11.81 -4.03
C ALA A 123 13.36 -12.92 -3.66
N ALA A 124 12.59 -13.42 -4.62
CA ALA A 124 11.65 -14.54 -4.45
C ALA A 124 12.36 -15.84 -4.07
N GLN A 125 13.50 -16.16 -4.68
CA GLN A 125 14.31 -17.33 -4.30
C GLN A 125 14.88 -17.24 -2.87
N ARG A 126 15.04 -16.04 -2.32
CA ARG A 126 15.61 -15.82 -0.97
C ARG A 126 14.54 -15.76 0.12
N SER A 127 13.29 -15.52 -0.23
CA SER A 127 12.21 -15.31 0.73
C SER A 127 10.89 -15.82 0.16
N ASP A 128 10.39 -16.92 0.74
CA ASP A 128 9.08 -17.49 0.41
C ASP A 128 7.97 -16.44 0.61
N ILE A 129 8.05 -15.63 1.68
CA ILE A 129 7.10 -14.52 1.93
C ILE A 129 7.10 -13.52 0.77
N PHE A 130 8.28 -13.04 0.35
CA PHE A 130 8.37 -12.12 -0.78
C PHE A 130 7.83 -12.75 -2.06
N ALA A 131 8.15 -14.03 -2.31
CA ALA A 131 7.67 -14.75 -3.48
C ALA A 131 6.13 -14.84 -3.50
N HIS A 132 5.51 -15.19 -2.38
CA HIS A 132 4.06 -15.33 -2.31
C HIS A 132 3.37 -13.98 -2.42
N THR A 133 3.88 -12.95 -1.73
CA THR A 133 3.38 -11.57 -1.88
C THR A 133 3.48 -11.12 -3.34
N LEU A 134 4.60 -11.35 -4.01
CA LEU A 134 4.76 -11.00 -5.42
C LEU A 134 3.77 -11.75 -6.31
N ILE A 135 3.58 -13.06 -6.11
CA ILE A 135 2.61 -13.85 -6.88
C ILE A 135 1.18 -13.32 -6.68
N TRP A 136 0.78 -12.96 -5.46
CA TRP A 136 -0.52 -12.35 -5.21
C TRP A 136 -0.70 -11.03 -5.96
N HIS A 137 0.33 -10.18 -6.02
CA HIS A 137 0.28 -8.93 -6.79
C HIS A 137 0.19 -9.21 -8.29
N LEU A 138 1.00 -10.13 -8.83
CA LEU A 138 0.96 -10.53 -10.24
C LEU A 138 -0.42 -11.06 -10.65
N GLN A 139 -1.08 -11.83 -9.77
CA GLN A 139 -2.44 -12.32 -9.99
C GLN A 139 -3.47 -11.18 -10.01
N GLY A 140 -3.30 -10.16 -9.18
CA GLY A 140 -4.13 -8.95 -9.19
C GLY A 140 -4.00 -8.14 -10.49
N GLU A 141 -2.80 -8.07 -11.06
CA GLU A 141 -2.54 -7.40 -12.35
C GLU A 141 -3.12 -8.16 -13.56
N SER A 142 -3.41 -9.46 -13.42
CA SER A 142 -3.94 -10.31 -14.50
C SER A 142 -5.46 -10.16 -14.71
N VAL A 143 -6.15 -9.38 -13.86
CA VAL A 143 -7.60 -9.17 -13.97
C VAL A 143 -7.87 -8.08 -14.99
N GLU A 144 -8.36 -8.45 -16.17
CA GLU A 144 -8.84 -7.49 -17.18
C GLU A 144 -10.01 -6.67 -16.61
N GLU A 145 -9.84 -5.35 -16.46
CA GLU A 145 -11.01 -4.48 -16.42
C GLU A 145 -11.67 -4.53 -17.80
N ILE A 146 -12.98 -4.78 -17.85
CA ILE A 146 -13.77 -4.58 -19.06
C ILE A 146 -13.71 -3.08 -19.38
N VAL A 147 -12.75 -2.68 -20.21
CA VAL A 147 -12.60 -1.30 -20.68
C VAL A 147 -13.87 -0.95 -21.44
N LYS A 148 -14.79 -0.22 -20.79
CA LYS A 148 -16.09 0.13 -21.36
C LYS A 148 -16.01 0.97 -22.64
N ASP A 149 -14.87 1.61 -22.91
CA ASP A 149 -14.75 2.63 -23.97
C ASP A 149 -13.74 2.31 -25.08
N GLY A 150 -13.35 1.03 -25.27
CA GLY A 150 -12.51 0.63 -26.42
C GLY A 150 -11.12 1.27 -26.46
N ALA A 151 -10.62 1.75 -25.31
CA ALA A 151 -9.25 2.23 -25.19
C ALA A 151 -8.28 1.06 -25.33
N PHE A 152 -7.21 1.28 -26.11
CA PHE A 152 -6.09 0.36 -26.26
C PHE A 152 -5.54 0.00 -24.87
N ASP A 153 -5.49 -1.28 -24.53
CA ASP A 153 -4.92 -1.71 -23.25
C ASP A 153 -3.40 -1.44 -23.27
N LYS A 154 -2.99 -0.32 -22.66
CA LYS A 154 -1.58 0.03 -22.53
C LYS A 154 -0.78 -1.03 -21.76
N ASN A 155 -1.46 -1.90 -20.99
CA ASN A 155 -0.85 -2.93 -20.19
C ASN A 155 -0.81 -4.30 -20.88
N ALA A 156 -1.28 -4.46 -22.12
CA ALA A 156 -1.31 -5.78 -22.77
C ALA A 156 0.07 -6.47 -22.79
N SER A 157 1.12 -5.75 -23.18
CA SER A 157 2.50 -6.28 -23.16
C SER A 157 3.02 -6.56 -21.74
N PHE A 158 2.54 -5.83 -20.74
CA PHE A 158 2.85 -6.09 -19.33
C PHE A 158 2.10 -7.34 -18.83
N GLN A 159 0.84 -7.53 -19.22
CA GLN A 159 0.03 -8.69 -18.87
C GLN A 159 0.58 -9.99 -19.48
N GLU A 160 1.08 -9.93 -20.72
CA GLU A 160 1.71 -11.07 -21.40
C GLU A 160 2.87 -11.66 -20.59
N ILE A 161 3.68 -10.83 -19.93
CA ILE A 161 4.82 -11.30 -19.13
C ILE A 161 4.46 -11.79 -17.72
N LEU A 162 3.27 -11.44 -17.19
CA LEU A 162 2.91 -11.77 -15.79
C LEU A 162 2.87 -13.28 -15.54
N SER A 163 2.31 -14.03 -16.49
CA SER A 163 2.19 -15.49 -16.41
C SER A 163 3.56 -16.15 -16.43
N ASP A 164 4.47 -15.67 -17.27
CA ASP A 164 5.84 -16.16 -17.38
C ASP A 164 6.63 -15.87 -16.10
N VAL A 165 6.55 -14.64 -15.58
CA VAL A 165 7.22 -14.26 -14.31
C VAL A 165 6.69 -15.10 -13.15
N ARG A 166 5.38 -15.31 -13.06
CA ARG A 166 4.79 -16.19 -12.04
C ARG A 166 5.34 -17.61 -12.17
N GLN A 167 5.38 -18.16 -13.37
CA GLN A 167 5.89 -19.51 -13.59
C GLN A 167 7.38 -19.63 -13.24
N HIS A 168 8.20 -18.63 -13.60
CA HIS A 168 9.62 -18.57 -13.22
C HIS A 168 9.84 -18.56 -11.71
N ILE A 169 8.99 -17.85 -10.95
CA ILE A 169 9.05 -17.87 -9.48
C ILE A 169 8.73 -19.28 -8.95
N VAL A 170 7.65 -19.89 -9.45
CA VAL A 170 7.18 -21.21 -9.00
C VAL A 170 8.20 -22.31 -9.33
N ASP A 171 8.81 -22.27 -10.52
CA ASP A 171 9.86 -23.19 -10.93
C ASP A 171 11.13 -23.06 -10.08
N GLY A 172 11.35 -21.88 -9.49
CA GLY A 172 12.44 -21.60 -8.55
C GLY A 172 12.22 -22.13 -7.14
N PHE A 173 11.03 -22.65 -6.81
CA PHE A 173 10.73 -23.11 -5.46
C PHE A 173 11.42 -24.44 -5.12
N THR A 174 11.90 -24.52 -3.87
CA THR A 174 12.24 -25.82 -3.28
C THR A 174 10.97 -26.66 -3.11
N PRO A 175 11.06 -28.01 -3.02
CA PRO A 175 9.88 -28.84 -2.79
C PRO A 175 9.07 -28.45 -1.55
N LYS A 176 9.74 -27.94 -0.51
CA LYS A 176 9.09 -27.42 0.71
C LYS A 176 8.34 -26.12 0.45
N ALA A 177 8.98 -25.16 -0.22
CA ALA A 177 8.36 -23.87 -0.56
C ALA A 177 7.16 -24.07 -1.50
N LEU A 178 7.30 -24.94 -2.51
CA LEU A 178 6.21 -25.27 -3.44
C LEU A 178 5.01 -25.89 -2.71
N ASN A 179 5.26 -26.81 -1.77
CA ASN A 179 4.19 -27.40 -0.97
C ASN A 179 3.45 -26.35 -0.12
N PHE A 180 4.20 -25.44 0.53
CA PHE A 180 3.59 -24.36 1.30
C PHE A 180 2.75 -23.45 0.41
N PHE A 181 3.33 -22.97 -0.69
CA PHE A 181 2.68 -22.12 -1.68
C PHE A 181 1.35 -22.74 -2.15
N SER A 182 1.35 -24.02 -2.53
CA SER A 182 0.12 -24.71 -2.95
C SER A 182 -0.94 -24.76 -1.86
N ARG A 183 -0.57 -24.99 -0.60
CA ARG A 183 -1.52 -25.04 0.53
C ARG A 183 -2.09 -23.66 0.85
N GLU A 184 -1.25 -22.63 0.88
CA GLU A 184 -1.68 -21.25 1.17
C GLU A 184 -2.67 -20.75 0.11
N PHE A 185 -2.30 -20.86 -1.17
CA PHE A 185 -3.14 -20.37 -2.27
C PHE A 185 -4.45 -21.15 -2.37
N ASP A 186 -4.42 -22.49 -2.31
CA ASP A 186 -5.64 -23.32 -2.31
C ASP A 186 -6.59 -22.96 -1.15
N PHE A 187 -6.03 -22.69 0.04
CA PHE A 187 -6.82 -22.29 1.20
C PHE A 187 -7.53 -20.95 0.98
N PHE A 188 -6.81 -19.91 0.57
CA PHE A 188 -7.41 -18.58 0.39
C PHE A 188 -8.26 -18.46 -0.87
N GLU A 189 -7.99 -19.23 -1.92
CA GLU A 189 -8.87 -19.36 -3.09
C GLU A 189 -10.23 -19.95 -2.70
N LYS A 190 -10.26 -21.01 -1.87
CA LYS A 190 -11.50 -21.58 -1.34
C LYS A 190 -12.29 -20.56 -0.52
N VAL A 191 -11.63 -19.83 0.38
CA VAL A 191 -12.28 -18.79 1.18
C VAL A 191 -12.85 -17.68 0.28
N THR A 192 -12.06 -17.22 -0.70
CA THR A 192 -12.46 -16.18 -1.64
C THR A 192 -13.66 -16.60 -2.50
N SER A 193 -13.69 -17.86 -2.95
CA SER A 193 -14.76 -18.42 -3.79
C SER A 193 -16.15 -18.44 -3.14
N ILE A 194 -16.23 -18.31 -1.80
CA ILE A 194 -17.50 -18.27 -1.06
C ILE A 194 -18.38 -17.15 -1.60
N SER A 195 -17.83 -15.96 -1.88
CA SER A 195 -18.62 -14.83 -2.38
C SER A 195 -19.37 -15.17 -3.68
N GLY A 196 -18.75 -15.96 -4.57
CA GLY A 196 -19.39 -16.46 -5.79
C GLY A 196 -20.54 -17.42 -5.51
N ALA A 197 -20.43 -18.27 -4.48
CA ALA A 197 -21.50 -19.17 -4.04
C ALA A 197 -22.68 -18.43 -3.38
N LEU A 198 -22.46 -17.23 -2.85
CA LEU A 198 -23.49 -16.41 -2.20
C LEU A 198 -24.30 -15.55 -3.18
N LEU A 199 -23.76 -15.24 -4.35
CA LEU A 199 -24.45 -14.44 -5.38
C LEU A 199 -25.89 -14.90 -5.68
N PRO A 200 -26.18 -16.19 -5.88
CA PRO A 200 -27.55 -16.66 -6.13
C PRO A 200 -28.45 -16.68 -4.89
N LEU A 201 -27.91 -16.49 -3.68
CA LEU A 201 -28.68 -16.59 -2.44
C LEU A 201 -29.38 -15.27 -2.09
N PRO A 202 -30.62 -15.32 -1.55
CA PRO A 202 -31.28 -14.17 -0.92
C PRO A 202 -30.43 -13.56 0.20
N LYS A 203 -30.56 -12.25 0.45
CA LYS A 203 -29.72 -11.50 1.41
C LYS A 203 -29.78 -12.12 2.82
N GLU A 204 -30.95 -12.60 3.23
CA GLU A 204 -31.23 -13.19 4.54
C GLU A 204 -30.55 -14.56 4.72
N GLU A 205 -30.31 -15.30 3.64
CA GLU A 205 -29.69 -16.63 3.68
C GLU A 205 -28.16 -16.58 3.60
N ARG A 206 -27.57 -15.43 3.25
CA ARG A 206 -26.12 -15.31 3.00
C ARG A 206 -25.28 -15.63 4.22
N VAL A 207 -25.71 -15.25 5.44
CA VAL A 207 -24.96 -15.58 6.68
C VAL A 207 -24.89 -17.09 6.88
N ALA A 208 -26.02 -17.80 6.74
CA ALA A 208 -26.06 -19.26 6.82
C ALA A 208 -25.29 -19.92 5.67
N GLY A 209 -25.31 -19.31 4.48
CA GLY A 209 -24.51 -19.72 3.32
C GLY A 209 -23.01 -19.65 3.58
N ILE A 210 -22.52 -18.53 4.14
CA ILE A 210 -21.10 -18.37 4.49
C ILE A 210 -20.66 -19.47 5.45
N ARG A 211 -21.43 -19.68 6.53
CA ARG A 211 -21.16 -20.72 7.51
C ARG A 211 -21.03 -22.10 6.85
N ARG A 212 -22.00 -22.48 6.01
CA ARG A 212 -22.01 -23.77 5.32
C ARG A 212 -20.79 -23.97 4.42
N GLU A 213 -20.33 -22.92 3.72
CA GLU A 213 -19.14 -23.02 2.89
C GLU A 213 -17.85 -23.06 3.72
N LEU A 214 -17.76 -22.28 4.79
CA LEU A 214 -16.60 -22.30 5.70
C LEU A 214 -16.40 -23.67 6.37
N GLU A 215 -17.49 -24.35 6.75
CA GLU A 215 -17.44 -25.72 7.33
C GLU A 215 -16.80 -26.75 6.38
N LYS A 216 -16.80 -26.49 5.07
CA LYS A 216 -16.17 -27.38 4.07
C LYS A 216 -14.66 -27.17 3.97
N ILE A 217 -14.15 -26.02 4.41
CA ILE A 217 -12.73 -25.66 4.29
C ILE A 217 -11.96 -26.24 5.46
N LYS A 218 -10.99 -27.11 5.16
CA LYS A 218 -10.07 -27.69 6.15
C LYS A 218 -8.69 -27.09 5.99
N MET A 219 -8.14 -26.57 7.08
CA MET A 219 -6.74 -26.15 7.12
C MET A 219 -5.81 -27.35 7.06
N GLN A 220 -4.77 -27.24 6.23
CA GLN A 220 -3.71 -28.25 6.11
C GLN A 220 -2.44 -27.68 6.72
N GLY A 221 -2.03 -28.20 7.87
CA GLY A 221 -0.87 -27.69 8.62
C GLY A 221 -1.21 -26.51 9.55
N GLU A 222 -0.24 -26.13 10.38
CA GLU A 222 -0.36 -25.07 11.40
C GLU A 222 0.56 -23.85 11.09
N ASP A 223 1.17 -23.86 9.91
CA ASP A 223 2.18 -22.90 9.45
C ASP A 223 1.66 -21.88 8.43
N LEU A 224 0.40 -21.99 7.99
CA LEU A 224 -0.20 -21.01 7.09
C LEU A 224 -0.23 -19.62 7.73
N TYR A 225 0.20 -18.59 7.00
CA TYR A 225 0.05 -17.19 7.42
C TYR A 225 -1.01 -16.46 6.59
N LEU A 226 -1.44 -15.29 7.06
CA LEU A 226 -2.29 -14.41 6.27
C LEU A 226 -1.46 -13.73 5.16
N PRO A 227 -1.91 -13.72 3.89
CA PRO A 227 -1.19 -13.09 2.78
C PRO A 227 -0.85 -11.61 2.99
N THR A 228 -1.67 -10.91 3.78
CA THR A 228 -1.53 -9.50 4.13
C THR A 228 -0.78 -9.22 5.42
N ALA A 229 -0.62 -10.24 6.25
CA ALA A 229 0.12 -10.16 7.49
C ALA A 229 0.93 -11.45 7.65
N PRO A 230 2.05 -11.60 6.90
CA PRO A 230 2.85 -12.82 6.91
C PRO A 230 3.46 -13.17 8.29
N ASN A 231 3.48 -12.21 9.20
CA ASN A 231 3.83 -12.40 10.61
C ASN A 231 2.69 -12.99 11.46
N LYS A 232 1.52 -13.27 10.89
CA LYS A 232 0.34 -13.81 11.58
C LYS A 232 0.03 -15.21 11.06
N LEU A 233 0.28 -16.22 11.88
CA LEU A 233 -0.06 -17.61 11.58
C LEU A 233 -1.53 -17.88 11.86
N VAL A 234 -2.24 -18.44 10.89
CA VAL A 234 -3.63 -18.88 11.04
C VAL A 234 -3.66 -20.16 11.88
N ARG A 235 -4.50 -20.17 12.92
CA ARG A 235 -4.76 -21.33 13.77
C ARG A 235 -6.09 -21.98 13.44
N VAL A 236 -7.15 -21.17 13.30
CA VAL A 236 -8.49 -21.67 12.95
C VAL A 236 -9.34 -20.57 12.32
N ILE A 237 -10.27 -20.95 11.45
CA ILE A 237 -11.33 -20.08 10.94
C ILE A 237 -12.45 -20.03 11.97
N GLN A 238 -12.86 -18.83 12.41
CA GLN A 238 -14.09 -18.70 13.19
C GLN A 238 -15.30 -18.85 12.26
N VAL A 239 -15.82 -20.06 12.13
CA VAL A 239 -16.89 -20.43 11.19
C VAL A 239 -18.17 -19.58 11.35
N ASP A 240 -18.50 -19.16 12.59
CA ASP A 240 -19.67 -18.33 12.88
C ASP A 240 -19.43 -16.81 12.70
N SER A 241 -18.22 -16.39 12.32
CA SER A 241 -17.87 -14.97 12.20
C SER A 241 -18.20 -14.35 10.83
N GLY A 242 -18.72 -15.15 9.90
CA GLY A 242 -18.96 -14.76 8.52
C GLY A 242 -20.06 -13.73 8.35
N ILE A 243 -19.72 -12.53 7.87
CA ILE A 243 -20.69 -11.44 7.63
C ILE A 243 -20.63 -11.00 6.15
N PRO A 244 -21.77 -11.01 5.42
CA PRO A 244 -21.82 -10.39 4.10
C PRO A 244 -21.82 -8.87 4.24
N LEU A 245 -20.97 -8.19 3.50
CA LEU A 245 -20.89 -6.74 3.51
C LEU A 245 -21.82 -6.10 2.48
N GLN A 246 -22.13 -4.82 2.70
CA GLN A 246 -23.07 -4.04 1.90
C GLN A 246 -22.45 -3.65 0.54
N SER A 247 -22.40 -4.58 -0.41
CA SER A 247 -22.20 -4.29 -1.84
C SER A 247 -23.04 -5.24 -2.69
N ALA A 248 -23.89 -4.68 -3.55
CA ALA A 248 -24.88 -5.43 -4.31
C ALA A 248 -24.27 -6.29 -5.44
N ALA A 249 -23.11 -5.90 -5.97
CA ALA A 249 -22.57 -6.49 -7.21
C ALA A 249 -21.73 -7.76 -6.99
N LYS A 250 -20.91 -7.81 -5.92
CA LYS A 250 -19.90 -8.87 -5.74
C LYS A 250 -19.95 -9.60 -4.39
N VAL A 251 -20.87 -9.21 -3.50
CA VAL A 251 -21.10 -9.82 -2.17
C VAL A 251 -19.79 -10.06 -1.40
N PRO A 252 -19.01 -9.00 -1.10
CA PRO A 252 -17.82 -9.16 -0.28
C PRO A 252 -18.19 -9.72 1.10
N ILE A 253 -17.31 -10.55 1.66
CA ILE A 253 -17.54 -11.21 2.95
C ILE A 253 -16.44 -10.87 3.94
N MET A 254 -16.78 -10.68 5.21
CA MET A 254 -15.83 -10.56 6.29
C MET A 254 -15.77 -11.87 7.07
N ILE A 255 -14.57 -12.40 7.30
CA ILE A 255 -14.30 -13.64 8.05
C ILE A 255 -13.22 -13.37 9.08
N THR A 256 -13.40 -13.88 10.30
CA THR A 256 -12.42 -13.78 11.37
C THR A 256 -11.61 -15.07 11.50
N PHE A 257 -10.30 -14.92 11.58
CA PHE A 257 -9.35 -15.99 11.85
C PHE A 257 -8.79 -15.82 13.25
N ASN A 258 -8.60 -16.93 13.95
CA ASN A 258 -7.72 -16.94 15.12
C ASN A 258 -6.29 -17.02 14.63
N VAL A 259 -5.48 -16.04 15.00
CA VAL A 259 -4.08 -15.95 14.58
C VAL A 259 -3.15 -15.82 15.78
N VAL A 260 -1.89 -16.20 15.57
CA VAL A 260 -0.79 -15.93 16.52
C VAL A 260 0.34 -15.21 15.80
N ASP A 261 1.13 -14.45 16.55
CA ASP A 261 2.34 -13.82 16.02
C ASP A 261 3.43 -14.89 15.77
N LEU A 262 4.00 -14.90 14.55
CA LEU A 262 5.02 -15.84 14.10
C LEU A 262 6.22 -15.87 15.07
N ASP A 263 6.72 -14.68 15.43
CA ASP A 263 7.84 -14.48 16.35
C ASP A 263 7.40 -14.18 17.80
N GLY A 264 6.10 -14.28 18.09
CA GLY A 264 5.50 -13.94 19.38
C GLY A 264 5.17 -15.14 20.27
N ASP A 265 4.35 -14.92 21.29
CA ASP A 265 3.79 -16.02 22.10
C ASP A 265 2.68 -16.74 21.31
N HIS A 266 2.91 -18.00 20.96
CA HIS A 266 1.93 -18.81 20.21
C HIS A 266 0.71 -19.21 21.05
N ASN A 267 0.70 -18.93 22.36
CA ASN A 267 -0.49 -19.06 23.20
C ASN A 267 -1.38 -17.80 23.16
N ASP A 268 -0.86 -16.67 22.70
CA ASP A 268 -1.59 -15.40 22.57
C ASP A 268 -2.40 -15.39 21.27
N VAL A 269 -3.48 -16.18 21.26
CA VAL A 269 -4.39 -16.30 20.11
C VAL A 269 -5.30 -15.08 20.05
N LYS A 270 -5.26 -14.36 18.93
CA LYS A 270 -6.07 -13.16 18.70
C LYS A 270 -7.00 -13.32 17.49
N PRO A 271 -8.23 -12.79 17.55
CA PRO A 271 -9.08 -12.70 16.37
C PRO A 271 -8.54 -11.65 15.38
N GLN A 272 -8.54 -11.99 14.09
CA GLN A 272 -8.16 -11.13 12.98
C GLN A 272 -9.21 -11.23 11.89
N ALA A 273 -9.97 -10.15 11.69
CA ALA A 273 -10.98 -10.06 10.64
C ALA A 273 -10.33 -9.76 9.28
N CYS A 274 -10.81 -10.40 8.22
CA CYS A 274 -10.37 -10.20 6.85
C CYS A 274 -11.59 -10.04 5.93
N ILE A 275 -11.60 -9.02 5.04
CA ILE A 275 -12.63 -8.90 3.99
C ILE A 275 -12.16 -9.57 2.71
N PHE A 276 -12.93 -10.51 2.21
CA PHE A 276 -12.79 -11.09 0.88
C PHE A 276 -13.61 -10.35 -0.17
N LYS A 277 -12.92 -9.63 -1.06
CA LYS A 277 -13.48 -8.92 -2.21
C LYS A 277 -13.14 -9.68 -3.50
N VAL A 278 -14.07 -10.47 -4.03
CA VAL A 278 -13.84 -11.23 -5.28
C VAL A 278 -13.88 -10.29 -6.48
N GLY A 279 -12.83 -10.34 -7.31
CA GLY A 279 -12.78 -9.64 -8.60
C GLY A 279 -12.73 -8.12 -8.49
N ASP A 280 -12.47 -7.56 -7.30
CA ASP A 280 -12.18 -6.13 -7.15
C ASP A 280 -10.71 -5.87 -7.46
N ASP A 281 -10.45 -4.84 -8.26
CA ASP A 281 -9.12 -4.29 -8.41
C ASP A 281 -8.80 -3.41 -7.20
N CYS A 282 -7.99 -3.97 -6.31
CA CYS A 282 -7.57 -3.29 -5.08
C CYS A 282 -6.27 -2.48 -5.25
N ARG A 283 -5.74 -2.29 -6.45
CA ARG A 283 -4.45 -1.58 -6.66
C ARG A 283 -4.53 -0.10 -6.26
N GLN A 284 -5.67 0.56 -6.46
CA GLN A 284 -5.86 1.94 -5.97
C GLN A 284 -5.91 2.00 -4.44
N ASP A 285 -6.49 0.98 -3.78
CA ASP A 285 -6.41 0.82 -2.34
C ASP A 285 -4.97 0.66 -1.86
N VAL A 286 -4.20 -0.23 -2.49
CA VAL A 286 -2.77 -0.42 -2.17
C VAL A 286 -2.00 0.89 -2.32
N LEU A 287 -2.21 1.65 -3.39
CA LEU A 287 -1.59 2.97 -3.58
C LEU A 287 -1.96 3.95 -2.46
N ALA A 288 -3.25 4.06 -2.11
CA ALA A 288 -3.70 4.91 -1.02
C ALA A 288 -3.05 4.51 0.31
N LEU A 289 -2.95 3.21 0.58
CA LEU A 289 -2.37 2.69 1.81
C LEU A 289 -0.86 2.88 1.90
N GLN A 290 -0.14 2.86 0.77
CA GLN A 290 1.26 3.26 0.73
C GLN A 290 1.43 4.72 1.15
N VAL A 291 0.57 5.62 0.65
CA VAL A 291 0.58 7.04 1.05
C VAL A 291 0.21 7.19 2.54
N ILE A 292 -0.78 6.43 3.02
CA ILE A 292 -1.17 6.43 4.45
C ILE A 292 -0.03 5.93 5.34
N SER A 293 0.69 4.88 4.92
CA SER A 293 1.86 4.38 5.62
C SER A 293 2.95 5.45 5.71
N LEU A 294 3.27 6.09 4.59
CA LEU A 294 4.27 7.16 4.54
C LEU A 294 3.88 8.34 5.42
N LEU A 295 2.60 8.74 5.43
CA LEU A 295 2.10 9.76 6.36
C LEU A 295 2.25 9.35 7.83
N GLY A 296 1.97 8.08 8.15
CA GLY A 296 2.19 7.51 9.48
C GLY A 296 3.66 7.64 9.92
N ASP A 297 4.58 7.24 9.05
CA ASP A 297 6.03 7.33 9.29
C ASP A 297 6.47 8.79 9.49
N ILE A 298 5.96 9.71 8.65
CA ILE A 298 6.23 11.16 8.77
C ILE A 298 5.77 11.67 10.13
N PHE A 299 4.54 11.36 10.54
CA PHE A 299 3.98 11.83 11.81
C PHE A 299 4.78 11.30 12.99
N GLN A 300 5.17 10.03 12.96
CA GLN A 300 6.03 9.43 13.97
C GLN A 300 7.42 10.11 14.01
N ALA A 301 8.04 10.35 12.86
CA ALA A 301 9.37 10.96 12.76
C ALA A 301 9.42 12.38 13.34
N VAL A 302 8.34 13.15 13.21
CA VAL A 302 8.24 14.51 13.79
C VAL A 302 7.67 14.52 15.22
N GLY A 303 7.40 13.35 15.81
CA GLY A 303 6.85 13.23 17.17
C GLY A 303 5.38 13.68 17.29
N LEU A 304 4.62 13.64 16.19
CA LEU A 304 3.22 14.02 16.18
C LEU A 304 2.33 12.80 16.48
N ASN A 305 1.54 12.89 17.54
CA ASN A 305 0.58 11.85 17.91
C ASN A 305 -0.67 11.93 17.00
N LEU A 306 -0.52 11.42 15.78
CA LEU A 306 -1.60 11.16 14.83
C LEU A 306 -1.65 9.66 14.56
N TYR A 307 -2.86 9.13 14.40
CA TYR A 307 -3.07 7.72 14.14
C TYR A 307 -3.54 7.50 12.70
N LEU A 308 -2.87 6.58 12.02
CA LEU A 308 -3.22 6.06 10.71
C LEU A 308 -2.96 4.55 10.76
N PHE A 309 -3.81 3.76 10.11
CA PHE A 309 -3.66 2.31 10.06
C PHE A 309 -3.55 1.84 8.61
N PRO A 310 -2.32 1.66 8.08
CA PRO A 310 -2.11 1.08 6.75
C PRO A 310 -2.34 -0.43 6.81
N TYR A 311 -3.59 -0.86 6.73
CA TYR A 311 -3.94 -2.28 6.69
C TYR A 311 -3.41 -2.93 5.40
N GLY A 312 -3.13 -4.24 5.43
CA GLY A 312 -2.74 -4.96 4.23
C GLY A 312 -3.94 -5.17 3.30
N VAL A 313 -3.76 -4.90 2.01
CA VAL A 313 -4.78 -5.12 0.98
C VAL A 313 -4.37 -6.23 0.03
N LEU A 314 -4.83 -7.42 0.39
CA LEU A 314 -5.13 -8.61 -0.41
C LEU A 314 -6.19 -9.32 0.45
N PRO A 315 -7.38 -9.60 -0.06
CA PRO A 315 -8.63 -9.53 0.73
C PRO A 315 -8.48 -9.53 2.28
N THR A 316 -8.34 -8.37 2.95
CA THR A 316 -8.22 -8.27 4.42
C THR A 316 -8.74 -6.95 4.99
N VAL A 317 -9.07 -6.94 6.29
CA VAL A 317 -9.50 -5.78 7.08
C VAL A 317 -8.73 -5.65 8.39
N VAL A 318 -8.90 -4.49 8.98
CA VAL A 318 -8.39 -4.05 10.27
C VAL A 318 -8.98 -4.90 11.41
N PRO A 319 -8.15 -5.53 12.27
CA PRO A 319 -8.65 -6.37 13.36
C PRO A 319 -9.54 -5.59 14.34
N ASN A 320 -10.50 -6.27 14.97
CA ASN A 320 -11.37 -5.73 16.02
C ASN A 320 -12.14 -4.45 15.64
N THR A 321 -12.46 -4.29 14.35
CA THR A 321 -13.22 -3.15 13.88
C THR A 321 -14.63 -3.51 13.46
N ARG A 322 -15.56 -2.55 13.59
CA ARG A 322 -16.92 -2.62 13.04
C ARG A 322 -17.19 -1.39 12.21
N SER A 323 -17.87 -1.54 11.08
CA SER A 323 -18.30 -0.36 10.30
C SER A 323 -19.36 0.42 11.07
N ARG A 324 -19.46 1.73 10.81
CA ARG A 324 -20.54 2.53 11.38
C ARG A 324 -21.92 1.98 11.01
N SER A 325 -22.09 1.45 9.79
CA SER A 325 -23.34 0.79 9.37
C SER A 325 -23.67 -0.44 10.24
N GLN A 326 -22.70 -1.31 10.51
CA GLN A 326 -22.88 -2.49 11.37
C GLN A 326 -23.18 -2.12 12.84
N MET A 327 -22.71 -0.97 13.31
CA MET A 327 -23.00 -0.49 14.66
C MET A 327 -24.45 0.00 14.79
N GLY A 328 -25.00 0.61 13.74
CA GLY A 328 -26.39 1.06 13.68
C GLY A 328 -27.39 -0.10 13.69
N GLU A 329 -27.06 -1.23 13.05
CA GLU A 329 -27.91 -2.43 13.06
C GLU A 329 -28.09 -3.03 14.47
N THR A 330 -27.13 -2.79 15.38
CA THR A 330 -27.22 -3.26 16.78
C THR A 330 -27.71 -2.20 17.76
N THR A 331 -27.75 -0.94 17.36
CA THR A 331 -28.01 0.18 18.24
C THR A 331 -28.63 1.32 17.44
N ASP A 332 -29.89 1.67 17.77
CA ASP A 332 -30.61 2.80 17.15
C ASP A 332 -29.99 4.19 17.46
N GLY A 333 -28.94 4.23 18.28
CA GLY A 333 -28.25 5.44 18.72
C GLY A 333 -27.18 5.92 17.74
N GLY A 334 -26.86 7.21 17.81
CA GLY A 334 -25.73 7.78 17.08
C GLY A 334 -24.39 7.36 17.68
N LEU A 335 -23.31 7.75 17.02
CA LEU A 335 -21.95 7.45 17.47
C LEU A 335 -21.67 7.89 18.92
N TYR A 336 -22.29 8.99 19.37
CA TYR A 336 -22.16 9.47 20.74
C TYR A 336 -22.74 8.49 21.76
N GLU A 337 -23.97 8.01 21.54
CA GLU A 337 -24.62 7.02 22.40
C GLU A 337 -23.87 5.69 22.39
N ILE A 338 -23.38 5.26 21.22
CA ILE A 338 -22.60 4.03 21.11
C ILE A 338 -21.29 4.14 21.91
N PHE A 339 -20.61 5.29 21.86
CA PHE A 339 -19.42 5.53 22.69
C PHE A 339 -19.77 5.50 24.19
N GLN A 340 -20.92 6.04 24.59
CA GLN A 340 -21.34 5.99 25.99
C GLN A 340 -21.65 4.56 26.45
N GLN A 341 -22.25 3.74 25.59
CA GLN A 341 -22.54 2.34 25.88
C GLN A 341 -21.27 1.51 25.99
N ASN A 342 -20.32 1.70 25.06
CA ASN A 342 -19.10 0.90 24.99
C ASN A 342 -18.03 1.33 26.00
N TYR A 343 -17.91 2.64 26.26
CA TYR A 343 -16.82 3.22 27.05
C TYR A 343 -17.27 3.89 28.35
N GLY A 344 -18.57 3.81 28.68
CA GLY A 344 -19.13 4.39 29.90
C GLY A 344 -19.53 5.86 29.76
N LEU A 345 -19.97 6.46 30.86
CA LEU A 345 -20.52 7.82 30.86
C LEU A 345 -19.49 8.87 30.42
N VAL A 346 -20.00 9.96 29.86
CA VAL A 346 -19.22 11.14 29.47
C VAL A 346 -18.46 11.69 30.68
N GLY A 347 -17.17 11.99 30.52
CA GLY A 347 -16.29 12.41 31.60
C GLY A 347 -15.65 11.27 32.40
N SER A 348 -16.06 10.00 32.19
CA SER A 348 -15.32 8.85 32.71
C SER A 348 -13.97 8.70 32.00
N THR A 349 -12.97 8.16 32.70
CA THR A 349 -11.62 7.97 32.12
C THR A 349 -11.64 7.13 30.83
N THR A 350 -12.48 6.10 30.78
CA THR A 350 -12.63 5.21 29.62
C THR A 350 -13.25 5.93 28.43
N PHE A 351 -14.35 6.68 28.62
CA PHE A 351 -14.97 7.48 27.55
C PHE A 351 -14.02 8.56 27.03
N GLU A 352 -13.33 9.27 27.94
CA GLU A 352 -12.39 10.33 27.57
C GLU A 352 -11.17 9.80 26.81
N THR A 353 -10.70 8.60 27.15
CA THR A 353 -9.63 7.91 26.42
C THR A 353 -10.10 7.51 25.01
N ALA A 354 -11.29 6.92 24.87
CA ALA A 354 -11.86 6.57 23.58
C ALA A 354 -12.12 7.82 22.71
N ARG A 355 -12.61 8.92 23.30
CA ARG A 355 -12.78 10.20 22.61
C ARG A 355 -11.45 10.78 22.15
N ALA A 356 -10.39 10.69 22.94
CA ALA A 356 -9.06 11.12 22.54
C ALA A 356 -8.52 10.28 21.37
N ASN A 357 -8.71 8.95 21.42
CA ASN A 357 -8.36 8.02 20.33
C ASN A 357 -9.12 8.35 19.04
N PHE A 358 -10.43 8.62 19.14
CA PHE A 358 -11.26 9.05 18.02
C PHE A 358 -10.75 10.35 17.41
N LEU A 359 -10.43 11.34 18.25
CA LEU A 359 -9.89 12.63 17.84
C LEU A 359 -8.57 12.49 17.08
N ILE A 360 -7.62 11.73 17.63
CA ILE A 360 -6.28 11.52 17.07
C ILE A 360 -6.34 10.81 15.70
N SER A 361 -7.16 9.76 15.60
CA SER A 361 -7.36 9.01 14.36
C SER A 361 -8.12 9.81 13.31
N SER A 362 -9.18 10.51 13.71
CA SER A 362 -9.94 11.40 12.81
C SER A 362 -9.04 12.50 12.23
N ALA A 363 -8.14 13.07 13.03
CA ALA A 363 -7.22 14.09 12.53
C ALA A 363 -6.20 13.52 11.52
N GLY A 364 -5.70 12.30 11.75
CA GLY A 364 -4.80 11.62 10.81
C GLY A 364 -5.48 11.35 9.46
N TYR A 365 -6.68 10.77 9.50
CA TYR A 365 -7.48 10.49 8.29
C TYR A 365 -8.01 11.76 7.62
N ALA A 366 -8.20 12.87 8.33
CA ALA A 366 -8.54 14.15 7.71
C ALA A 366 -7.41 14.67 6.81
N VAL A 367 -6.15 14.57 7.26
CA VAL A 367 -4.98 14.93 6.45
C VAL A 367 -4.83 13.98 5.26
N ALA A 368 -4.93 12.67 5.49
CA ALA A 368 -4.88 11.68 4.40
C ALA A 368 -5.99 11.91 3.35
N SER A 369 -7.21 12.20 3.80
CA SER A 369 -8.36 12.44 2.91
C SER A 369 -8.23 13.74 2.13
N LEU A 370 -7.66 14.80 2.70
CA LEU A 370 -7.36 16.03 1.97
C LEU A 370 -6.44 15.76 0.77
N LEU A 371 -5.41 14.94 0.98
CA LEU A 371 -4.39 14.64 -0.05
C LEU A 371 -4.91 13.63 -1.07
N LEU A 372 -5.48 12.50 -0.63
CA LEU A 372 -5.94 11.41 -1.49
C LEU A 372 -7.29 11.69 -2.16
N GLN A 373 -8.15 12.49 -1.53
CA GLN A 373 -9.54 12.75 -1.92
C GLN A 373 -10.36 11.48 -2.20
N PRO A 374 -10.48 10.55 -1.24
CA PRO A 374 -11.40 9.43 -1.39
C PRO A 374 -12.83 9.95 -1.60
N LYS A 375 -13.54 9.42 -2.60
CA LYS A 375 -14.91 9.83 -2.93
C LYS A 375 -15.98 8.95 -2.31
N ASP A 376 -15.67 7.69 -2.00
CA ASP A 376 -16.62 6.75 -1.44
C ASP A 376 -16.57 6.71 0.10
N ARG A 377 -16.93 7.83 0.73
CA ARG A 377 -16.79 8.06 2.18
C ARG A 377 -18.05 7.69 2.96
N HIS A 378 -18.82 6.70 2.53
CA HIS A 378 -20.07 6.32 3.22
C HIS A 378 -19.81 5.65 4.59
N ASN A 379 -20.85 5.51 5.42
CA ASN A 379 -20.72 4.95 6.77
C ASN A 379 -20.24 3.47 6.79
N GLY A 380 -20.33 2.76 5.67
CA GLY A 380 -19.79 1.40 5.55
C GLY A 380 -18.26 1.35 5.47
N ASN A 381 -17.63 2.41 4.98
CA ASN A 381 -16.17 2.52 4.81
C ASN A 381 -15.47 3.16 6.02
N LEU A 382 -16.23 3.54 7.04
CA LEU A 382 -15.72 4.14 8.28
C LEU A 382 -15.83 3.11 9.40
N LEU A 383 -14.71 2.50 9.75
CA LEU A 383 -14.63 1.50 10.80
C LEU A 383 -14.21 2.12 12.14
N PHE A 384 -14.65 1.49 13.22
CA PHE A 384 -14.29 1.86 14.60
C PHE A 384 -13.65 0.67 15.30
N ASP A 385 -12.45 0.86 15.85
CA ASP A 385 -11.78 -0.17 16.66
C ASP A 385 -12.35 -0.23 18.09
N ASP A 386 -11.96 -1.28 18.81
CA ASP A 386 -12.39 -1.54 20.19
C ASP A 386 -11.93 -0.49 21.20
N VAL A 387 -11.02 0.42 20.84
CA VAL A 387 -10.56 1.53 21.69
C VAL A 387 -11.01 2.92 21.19
N GLY A 388 -11.92 2.96 20.22
CA GLY A 388 -12.59 4.17 19.76
C GLY A 388 -11.90 4.93 18.62
N ARG A 389 -10.92 4.34 17.93
CA ARG A 389 -10.26 4.96 16.78
C ARG A 389 -11.09 4.78 15.52
N LEU A 390 -11.11 5.82 14.69
CA LEU A 390 -11.61 5.78 13.33
C LEU A 390 -10.56 5.14 12.41
N VAL A 391 -11.00 4.24 11.55
CA VAL A 391 -10.18 3.65 10.49
C VAL A 391 -10.95 3.73 9.18
N HIS A 392 -10.49 4.57 8.25
CA HIS A 392 -11.09 4.68 6.93
C HIS A 392 -10.53 3.59 6.01
N ILE A 393 -11.44 2.86 5.35
CA ILE A 393 -11.13 1.81 4.40
C ILE A 393 -11.72 2.15 3.03
N ASP A 394 -11.41 1.32 2.03
CA ASP A 394 -11.94 1.39 0.66
C ASP A 394 -11.58 2.70 -0.08
N PHE A 395 -10.46 2.64 -0.79
CA PHE A 395 -9.91 3.74 -1.58
C PHE A 395 -10.00 3.45 -3.09
N GLY A 396 -10.98 2.67 -3.53
CA GLY A 396 -11.25 2.41 -4.95
C GLY A 396 -11.60 3.66 -5.78
N PHE A 397 -11.83 4.80 -5.14
CA PHE A 397 -12.10 6.08 -5.81
C PHE A 397 -11.28 7.22 -5.17
N ILE A 398 -10.07 7.44 -5.68
CA ILE A 398 -9.14 8.49 -5.22
C ILE A 398 -8.68 9.37 -6.39
N LEU A 399 -7.97 10.47 -6.07
CA LEU A 399 -7.31 11.36 -7.03
C LEU A 399 -8.20 11.76 -8.22
N GLU A 400 -9.40 12.25 -7.93
CA GLU A 400 -10.40 12.76 -8.90
C GLU A 400 -11.30 11.73 -9.57
N THR A 401 -11.06 10.43 -9.37
CA THR A 401 -12.03 9.40 -9.79
C THR A 401 -13.24 9.42 -8.86
N SER A 402 -14.44 9.37 -9.43
CA SER A 402 -15.71 9.24 -8.69
C SER A 402 -16.50 8.02 -9.16
N PRO A 403 -17.27 7.36 -8.28
CA PRO A 403 -18.27 6.39 -8.70
C PRO A 403 -19.27 7.02 -9.69
N GLY A 404 -19.63 6.30 -10.75
CA GLY A 404 -20.71 6.72 -11.67
C GLY A 404 -20.39 7.91 -12.60
N GLY A 405 -19.14 8.35 -12.70
CA GLY A 405 -18.70 9.43 -13.59
C GLY A 405 -18.95 10.83 -13.03
N ASN A 406 -17.89 11.47 -12.52
CA ASN A 406 -17.78 12.90 -12.15
C ASN A 406 -18.99 13.56 -11.45
N MET A 407 -19.79 12.79 -10.72
CA MET A 407 -20.83 13.36 -9.87
C MET A 407 -20.14 14.09 -8.70
N ARG A 408 -19.99 15.41 -8.83
CA ARG A 408 -19.35 16.32 -7.86
C ARG A 408 -20.22 16.54 -6.62
N PHE A 409 -20.64 15.47 -5.95
CA PHE A 409 -21.59 15.58 -4.84
C PHE A 409 -20.98 16.10 -3.55
N GLU A 410 -19.70 15.83 -3.28
CA GLU A 410 -19.08 16.17 -2.00
C GLU A 410 -17.89 17.13 -2.18
N ASN A 411 -18.13 18.40 -1.89
CA ASN A 411 -17.10 19.45 -1.92
C ASN A 411 -16.21 19.44 -0.67
N ALA A 412 -16.53 18.67 0.39
CA ALA A 412 -15.69 18.61 1.60
C ALA A 412 -14.43 17.79 1.33
N HIS A 413 -13.29 18.25 1.86
CA HIS A 413 -12.01 17.55 1.70
C HIS A 413 -11.93 16.26 2.54
N PHE A 414 -12.65 16.19 3.65
CA PHE A 414 -12.83 14.98 4.46
C PHE A 414 -14.23 14.97 5.06
N LYS A 415 -14.73 13.77 5.39
CA LYS A 415 -16.07 13.60 5.96
C LYS A 415 -16.04 13.89 7.46
N LEU A 416 -17.01 14.68 7.90
CA LEU A 416 -17.29 14.90 9.31
C LEU A 416 -18.82 14.92 9.50
N SER A 417 -19.39 13.78 9.88
CA SER A 417 -20.85 13.67 10.08
C SER A 417 -21.28 14.34 11.40
N HIS A 418 -22.60 14.55 11.55
CA HIS A 418 -23.16 15.13 12.79
C HIS A 418 -22.70 14.37 14.03
N GLU A 419 -22.84 13.05 14.02
CA GLU A 419 -22.47 12.19 15.15
C GLU A 419 -20.96 12.24 15.47
N MET A 420 -20.09 12.41 14.45
CA MET A 420 -18.65 12.62 14.66
C MET A 420 -18.40 13.97 15.33
N THR A 421 -19.14 15.02 14.93
CA THR A 421 -19.01 16.33 15.57
C THR A 421 -19.48 16.34 17.02
N GLN A 422 -20.44 15.51 17.40
CA GLN A 422 -20.85 15.40 18.82
C GLN A 422 -19.71 14.86 19.70
N LEU A 423 -18.84 14.00 19.15
CA LEU A 423 -17.64 13.53 19.84
C LEU A 423 -16.47 14.53 19.80
N LEU A 424 -16.23 15.17 18.65
CA LEU A 424 -15.12 16.13 18.52
C LEU A 424 -15.41 17.49 19.17
N ASP A 425 -16.65 17.95 19.08
CA ASP A 425 -17.11 19.23 19.58
C ASP A 425 -18.41 19.13 20.39
N PRO A 426 -18.34 18.73 21.67
CA PRO A 426 -19.51 18.73 22.54
C PRO A 426 -20.19 20.09 22.71
N SER A 427 -19.54 21.20 22.31
CA SER A 427 -20.15 22.53 22.34
C SER A 427 -21.15 22.77 21.21
N GLY A 428 -21.04 22.02 20.11
CA GLY A 428 -21.83 22.20 18.89
C GLY A 428 -21.52 23.48 18.09
N VAL A 429 -20.62 24.35 18.56
CA VAL A 429 -20.36 25.68 17.99
C VAL A 429 -18.88 25.98 17.78
N MET A 430 -18.05 24.96 17.58
CA MET A 430 -16.61 25.04 17.35
C MET A 430 -15.84 25.72 18.49
N LYS A 431 -16.29 25.57 19.74
CA LYS A 431 -15.69 26.22 20.92
C LYS A 431 -15.13 25.27 21.97
N SER A 432 -15.38 23.96 21.87
CA SER A 432 -14.85 23.01 22.86
C SER A 432 -13.33 22.87 22.79
N LYS A 433 -12.71 22.44 23.89
CA LYS A 433 -11.28 22.13 23.94
C LYS A 433 -10.90 21.02 22.95
N THR A 434 -11.73 19.99 22.82
CA THR A 434 -11.52 18.85 21.92
C THR A 434 -11.56 19.29 20.46
N TRP A 435 -12.44 20.21 20.08
CA TRP A 435 -12.45 20.78 18.73
C TRP A 435 -11.14 21.49 18.39
N HIS A 436 -10.66 22.36 19.28
CA HIS A 436 -9.39 23.06 19.08
C HIS A 436 -8.20 22.09 19.01
N GLN A 437 -8.23 21.00 19.77
CA GLN A 437 -7.22 19.94 19.70
C GLN A 437 -7.26 19.21 18.35
N PHE A 438 -8.45 18.85 17.88
CA PHE A 438 -8.64 18.24 16.56
C PHE A 438 -8.06 19.13 15.46
N VAL A 439 -8.47 20.40 15.39
CA VAL A 439 -7.97 21.37 14.41
C VAL A 439 -6.46 21.54 14.53
N SER A 440 -5.93 21.65 15.75
CA SER A 440 -4.47 21.76 15.95
C SER A 440 -3.71 20.55 15.42
N LEU A 441 -4.23 19.33 15.60
CA LEU A 441 -3.59 18.11 15.09
C LEU A 441 -3.68 18.04 13.56
N CYS A 442 -4.83 18.37 12.98
CA CYS A 442 -5.01 18.49 11.52
C CYS A 442 -4.00 19.47 10.91
N VAL A 443 -3.84 20.66 11.48
CA VAL A 443 -2.88 21.68 11.03
C VAL A 443 -1.45 21.14 11.12
N LYS A 444 -1.06 20.58 12.27
CA LYS A 444 0.30 20.05 12.46
C LYS A 444 0.59 18.89 11.50
N GLY A 445 -0.37 17.99 11.31
CA GLY A 445 -0.25 16.87 10.39
C GLY A 445 -0.12 17.33 8.94
N TYR A 446 -0.95 18.28 8.50
CA TYR A 446 -0.84 18.86 7.17
C TYR A 446 0.50 19.56 6.93
N LEU A 447 0.96 20.38 7.88
CA LEU A 447 2.27 21.04 7.79
C LEU A 447 3.42 20.03 7.78
N ALA A 448 3.33 18.94 8.54
CA ALA A 448 4.32 17.87 8.50
C ALA A 448 4.33 17.19 7.13
N ALA A 449 3.16 16.82 6.59
CA ALA A 449 3.05 16.22 5.26
C ALA A 449 3.60 17.13 4.14
N ARG A 450 3.40 18.45 4.23
CA ARG A 450 3.96 19.43 3.27
C ARG A 450 5.48 19.42 3.20
N ARG A 451 6.17 19.13 4.30
CA ARG A 451 7.64 19.05 4.32
C ARG A 451 8.18 17.86 3.55
N TYR A 452 7.35 16.83 3.36
CA TYR A 452 7.65 15.59 2.64
C TYR A 452 6.81 15.45 1.35
N MET A 453 6.41 16.59 0.79
CA MET A 453 5.52 16.64 -0.39
C MET A 453 6.14 15.90 -1.57
N ASP A 454 7.43 16.13 -1.87
CA ASP A 454 8.07 15.57 -3.06
C ASP A 454 8.25 14.05 -2.93
N GLU A 455 8.48 13.52 -1.73
CA GLU A 455 8.52 12.09 -1.44
C GLU A 455 7.14 11.44 -1.64
N ILE A 456 6.07 12.04 -1.08
CA ILE A 456 4.71 11.54 -1.27
C ILE A 456 4.31 11.57 -2.74
N ILE A 457 4.61 12.67 -3.45
CA ILE A 457 4.34 12.79 -4.89
C ILE A 457 5.13 11.74 -5.67
N SER A 458 6.39 11.51 -5.34
CA SER A 458 7.24 10.50 -6.01
C SER A 458 6.65 9.10 -5.85
N THR A 459 6.15 8.75 -4.65
CA THR A 459 5.46 7.47 -4.42
C THR A 459 4.25 7.29 -5.34
N VAL A 460 3.42 8.32 -5.48
CA VAL A 460 2.23 8.27 -6.36
C VAL A 460 2.64 8.27 -7.84
N GLN A 461 3.67 9.03 -8.20
CA GLN A 461 4.15 9.16 -9.58
C GLN A 461 4.70 7.84 -10.13
N MET A 462 5.26 6.96 -9.29
CA MET A 462 5.69 5.62 -9.73
C MET A 462 4.53 4.77 -10.29
N MET A 463 3.29 5.03 -9.88
CA MET A 463 2.11 4.32 -10.37
C MET A 463 1.45 4.99 -11.59
N LEU A 464 2.01 6.07 -12.14
CA LEU A 464 1.36 6.85 -13.20
C LEU A 464 1.08 6.03 -14.47
N GLU A 465 1.95 5.08 -14.80
CA GLU A 465 1.84 4.22 -15.99
C GLU A 465 1.09 2.90 -15.71
N SER A 466 0.56 2.70 -14.50
CA SER A 466 -0.12 1.46 -14.10
C SER A 466 -1.45 1.18 -14.82
N GLY A 467 -2.00 2.17 -15.52
CA GLY A 467 -3.33 2.08 -16.13
C GLY A 467 -4.48 2.24 -15.14
N LEU A 468 -4.23 2.55 -13.87
CA LEU A 468 -5.29 2.72 -12.86
C LEU A 468 -6.28 3.84 -13.23
N PRO A 469 -7.57 3.70 -12.88
CA PRO A 469 -8.58 4.71 -13.16
C PRO A 469 -8.23 6.12 -12.65
N CYS A 470 -7.59 6.23 -11.49
CA CYS A 470 -7.09 7.49 -10.91
C CYS A 470 -6.04 8.23 -11.73
N PHE A 471 -5.44 7.57 -12.73
CA PHE A 471 -4.49 8.17 -13.66
C PHE A 471 -5.05 8.33 -15.09
N SER A 472 -6.28 7.89 -15.34
CA SER A 472 -6.86 7.83 -16.68
C SER A 472 -7.21 9.20 -17.29
N ARG A 473 -7.38 10.24 -16.48
CA ARG A 473 -7.85 11.56 -16.92
C ARG A 473 -7.16 12.70 -16.16
N GLY A 474 -6.98 13.83 -16.84
CA GLY A 474 -6.49 15.07 -16.23
C GLY A 474 -5.00 15.04 -15.88
N ASP A 475 -4.62 15.82 -14.87
CA ASP A 475 -3.26 15.92 -14.33
C ASP A 475 -3.27 15.52 -12.84
N PRO A 476 -3.40 14.21 -12.53
CA PRO A 476 -3.55 13.73 -11.15
C PRO A 476 -2.35 14.08 -10.27
N ILE A 477 -1.14 14.06 -10.84
CA ILE A 477 0.09 14.41 -10.11
C ILE A 477 0.17 15.90 -9.83
N GLY A 478 -0.07 16.76 -10.83
CA GLY A 478 -0.11 18.20 -10.60
C GLY A 478 -1.27 18.63 -9.71
N ASN A 479 -2.42 17.95 -9.77
CA ASN A 479 -3.54 18.20 -8.88
C ASN A 479 -3.28 17.72 -7.44
N LEU A 480 -2.59 16.59 -7.26
CA LEU A 480 -2.08 16.19 -5.95
C LEU A 480 -1.10 17.24 -5.40
N ARG A 481 -0.15 17.71 -6.21
CA ARG A 481 0.79 18.78 -5.83
C ARG A 481 0.09 20.06 -5.39
N LYS A 482 -0.97 20.48 -6.09
CA LYS A 482 -1.78 21.65 -5.71
C LYS A 482 -2.43 21.50 -4.33
N ARG A 483 -2.79 20.28 -3.89
CA ARG A 483 -3.40 20.04 -2.56
C ARG A 483 -2.42 20.31 -1.41
N PHE A 484 -1.11 20.28 -1.67
CA PHE A 484 -0.08 20.67 -0.70
C PHE A 484 0.13 22.18 -0.63
N HIS A 485 -0.42 22.96 -1.55
CA HIS A 485 -0.22 24.41 -1.63
C HIS A 485 1.26 24.81 -1.47
N PRO A 486 2.16 24.35 -2.36
CA PRO A 486 3.60 24.63 -2.26
C PRO A 486 3.93 26.13 -2.29
N GLU A 487 3.04 26.94 -2.87
CA GLU A 487 3.16 28.40 -2.95
C GLU A 487 2.88 29.10 -1.61
N MET A 488 2.19 28.45 -0.67
CA MET A 488 1.82 29.06 0.61
C MET A 488 2.96 29.01 1.62
N SER A 489 3.11 30.07 2.41
CA SER A 489 3.90 30.03 3.65
C SER A 489 3.31 29.02 4.65
N GLU A 490 4.08 28.60 5.65
CA GLU A 490 3.56 27.73 6.73
C GLU A 490 2.33 28.35 7.43
N ARG A 491 2.31 29.67 7.59
CA ARG A 491 1.18 30.39 8.20
C ARG A 491 -0.08 30.34 7.33
N GLU A 492 0.06 30.57 6.03
CA GLU A 492 -1.07 30.49 5.08
C GLU A 492 -1.60 29.07 4.98
N ALA A 493 -0.71 28.07 4.89
CA ALA A 493 -1.09 26.66 4.87
C ALA A 493 -1.80 26.22 6.16
N ALA A 494 -1.38 26.75 7.33
CA ALA A 494 -2.07 26.50 8.59
C ALA A 494 -3.49 27.08 8.57
N LEU A 495 -3.66 28.32 8.09
CA LEU A 495 -4.98 28.96 7.95
C LEU A 495 -5.86 28.22 6.95
N PHE A 496 -5.29 27.75 5.84
CA PHE A 496 -5.98 26.90 4.88
C PHE A 496 -6.53 25.64 5.56
N MET A 497 -5.70 24.90 6.30
CA MET A 497 -6.15 23.68 6.98
C MET A 497 -7.22 23.95 8.05
N ILE A 498 -7.13 25.07 8.77
CA ILE A 498 -8.19 25.51 9.71
C ILE A 498 -9.52 25.71 8.95
N ASN A 499 -9.49 26.41 7.82
CA ASN A 499 -10.68 26.63 7.00
C ASN A 499 -11.25 25.32 6.44
N VAL A 500 -10.38 24.38 6.05
CA VAL A 500 -10.79 23.04 5.61
C VAL A 500 -11.54 22.30 6.73
N CYS A 501 -11.05 22.37 7.98
CA CYS A 501 -11.76 21.79 9.12
C CYS A 501 -13.11 22.47 9.38
N THR A 502 -13.16 23.80 9.36
CA THR A 502 -14.40 24.57 9.56
C THR A 502 -15.43 24.29 8.46
N ASP A 503 -14.98 24.18 7.21
CA ASP A 503 -15.84 23.85 6.07
C ASP A 503 -16.42 22.43 6.18
N ALA A 504 -15.61 21.44 6.56
CA ALA A 504 -16.10 20.08 6.84
C ALA A 504 -17.12 20.06 7.98
N TYR A 505 -16.91 20.86 9.03
CA TYR A 505 -17.87 21.02 10.14
C TYR A 505 -19.18 21.66 9.68
N ASN A 506 -19.15 22.66 8.81
CA ASN A 506 -20.38 23.33 8.38
C ASN A 506 -21.18 22.52 7.36
N LYS A 507 -20.52 21.76 6.48
CA LYS A 507 -21.19 21.06 5.37
C LYS A 507 -22.19 19.99 5.82
N TRP A 508 -22.03 19.38 6.99
CA TRP A 508 -23.06 18.47 7.52
C TRP A 508 -24.27 19.23 8.11
N THR A 509 -24.04 20.40 8.73
CA THR A 509 -25.13 21.19 9.36
C THR A 509 -26.19 21.62 8.33
N THR A 510 -25.81 21.71 7.06
CA THR A 510 -26.69 21.96 5.92
C THR A 510 -27.13 20.66 5.25
N ALA A 511 -28.07 19.95 5.90
CA ALA A 511 -29.06 18.90 5.50
C ALA A 511 -29.02 18.13 4.14
N GLY A 512 -28.04 18.27 3.24
CA GLY A 512 -28.13 17.76 1.87
C GLY A 512 -27.65 16.32 1.65
N TYR A 513 -26.81 15.77 2.54
CA TYR A 513 -26.02 14.57 2.23
C TYR A 513 -26.77 13.24 2.49
N ASP A 514 -27.48 13.12 3.62
CA ASP A 514 -28.11 11.85 4.03
C ASP A 514 -29.38 11.52 3.22
N LEU A 515 -30.08 12.54 2.71
CA LEU A 515 -31.28 12.34 1.89
C LEU A 515 -30.95 11.64 0.57
N ILE A 516 -29.78 11.90 -0.01
CA ILE A 516 -29.40 11.37 -1.33
C ILE A 516 -28.83 9.95 -1.22
N GLN A 517 -28.09 9.64 -0.14
CA GLN A 517 -27.53 8.31 0.09
C GLN A 517 -28.62 7.27 0.35
N TYR A 518 -29.64 7.63 1.13
CA TYR A 518 -30.82 6.79 1.32
C TYR A 518 -31.52 6.45 -0.01
N LEU A 519 -31.57 7.41 -0.94
CA LEU A 519 -32.23 7.23 -2.25
C LEU A 519 -31.47 6.31 -3.21
N GLN A 520 -30.15 6.17 -3.11
CA GLN A 520 -29.34 5.44 -4.10
C GLN A 520 -28.89 4.05 -3.65
N GLN A 521 -28.52 3.87 -2.37
CA GLN A 521 -27.89 2.63 -1.89
C GLN A 521 -28.67 1.92 -0.78
N GLY A 522 -29.81 2.48 -0.33
CA GLY A 522 -30.61 1.89 0.74
C GLY A 522 -29.88 1.85 2.10
N VAL A 523 -28.90 2.72 2.31
CA VAL A 523 -28.18 2.87 3.58
C VAL A 523 -28.99 3.81 4.46
N GLU A 524 -29.44 3.32 5.62
CA GLU A 524 -30.15 4.13 6.62
C GLU A 524 -29.21 5.16 7.30
N LYS A 525 -29.83 6.19 7.89
CA LYS A 525 -29.22 7.42 8.41
C LYS A 525 -28.06 7.20 9.38
#